data_AF-A0A6L8FX54-F1
#
_entry.id   AF-A0A6L8FX54-F1
#
_cell.length_a   1.000
_cell.length_b   1.000
_cell.length_c   1.000
_cell.angle_alpha   90.00
_cell.angle_beta   90.00
_cell.angle_gamma   90.00
#
_symmetry.space_group_name_H-M   'P 1'
#
loop_
_entity.id
_entity.type
_entity.pdbx_description
1 polymer ?
#
loop_
_entity_poly.entity_id
_entity_poly.type
_entity_poly.pdbx_seq_one_letter_code
_entity_poly.pdbx_strand_id
1 'polypeptide(L)'
;FEGVSDTTGTDPSPWAQWSRGWTAEENRHGDLLNKYLFLTGRVDMRAIETTIQYLLRNGFNPQAAQDPYKGFVYTSFQERATRISHSNVARLAQKAGDSHLKTICGVVAGDEARHEKAYTNFIKKIFELDPTGAVLAFRDLMKRQVVMPAHLMTDGQDPDLFEHFSIIAQRLGVYTAKHYAEIIQHLVRQWGLDSLCGLTGEAAAAQDYLCTLGPRYAKLAERSERRLQQHTAPLRFSWIHNRCV
;
A
#
# COMPACT_ATOMS: atom_id res chain seq x y z
N PHE A 1 12.93 9.11 8.26
CA PHE A 1 14.14 8.32 7.96
C PHE A 1 15.34 9.24 8.10
N GLU A 2 16.47 8.71 8.55
CA GLU A 2 17.70 9.50 8.71
C GLU A 2 18.14 10.05 7.34
N GLY A 3 18.64 11.29 7.33
CA GLY A 3 19.12 11.96 6.11
C GLY A 3 18.05 12.54 5.18
N VAL A 4 16.76 12.31 5.42
CA VAL A 4 15.65 12.82 4.58
C VAL A 4 14.51 13.46 5.38
N SER A 5 14.68 13.60 6.70
CA SER A 5 13.68 14.21 7.58
C SER A 5 13.66 15.74 7.45
N ASP A 6 12.47 16.32 7.58
CA ASP A 6 12.32 17.76 7.81
C ASP A 6 12.55 18.08 9.29
N THR A 7 13.68 18.72 9.59
CA THR A 7 14.11 18.98 10.98
C THR A 7 13.48 20.23 11.59
N THR A 8 12.90 21.12 10.76
CA THR A 8 12.38 22.42 11.19
C THR A 8 10.91 22.63 10.83
N GLY A 9 10.30 21.70 10.10
CA GLY A 9 8.97 21.84 9.51
C GLY A 9 8.92 22.75 8.28
N THR A 10 10.03 23.43 7.96
CA THR A 10 10.16 24.36 6.82
C THR A 10 11.52 24.23 6.14
N ASP A 11 12.24 23.14 6.39
CA ASP A 11 13.59 22.92 5.87
C ASP A 11 13.59 23.06 4.33
N PRO A 12 14.52 23.85 3.75
CA PRO A 12 14.56 24.11 2.31
C PRO A 12 15.18 22.95 1.51
N SER A 13 15.63 21.87 2.15
CA SER A 13 16.17 20.71 1.45
C SER A 13 15.13 20.09 0.51
N PRO A 14 15.55 19.52 -0.63
CA PRO A 14 14.65 18.85 -1.57
C PRO A 14 13.82 17.73 -0.93
N TRP A 15 14.39 17.01 0.04
CA TRP A 15 13.68 15.94 0.76
C TRP A 15 12.54 16.45 1.62
N ALA A 16 12.77 17.53 2.38
CA ALA A 16 11.74 18.15 3.19
C ALA A 16 10.65 18.78 2.32
N GLN A 17 11.03 19.45 1.23
CA GLN A 17 10.07 19.97 0.25
C GLN A 17 9.22 18.86 -0.39
N TRP A 18 9.83 17.73 -0.79
CA TRP A 18 9.11 16.57 -1.29
C TRP A 18 8.12 16.04 -0.25
N SER A 19 8.55 15.82 0.99
CA SER A 19 7.69 15.28 2.05
C SER A 19 6.47 16.18 2.31
N ARG A 20 6.67 17.51 2.38
CA ARG A 20 5.55 18.47 2.55
C ARG A 20 4.65 18.53 1.32
N GLY A 21 5.23 18.50 0.12
CA GLY A 21 4.49 18.50 -1.14
C GLY A 21 3.63 17.26 -1.34
N TRP A 22 4.21 16.07 -1.13
CA TRP A 22 3.52 14.78 -1.13
C TRP A 22 2.37 14.79 -0.11
N THR A 23 2.64 15.21 1.13
CA THR A 23 1.60 15.27 2.19
C THR A 23 0.44 16.20 1.80
N ALA A 24 0.74 17.35 1.17
CA ALA A 24 -0.29 18.27 0.69
C ALA A 24 -1.14 17.67 -0.45
N GLU A 25 -0.52 16.88 -1.35
CA GLU A 25 -1.25 16.16 -2.39
C GLU A 25 -2.16 15.08 -1.78
N GLU A 26 -1.64 14.27 -0.85
CA GLU A 26 -2.32 13.17 -0.16
C GLU A 26 -3.53 13.61 0.66
N ASN A 27 -3.44 14.76 1.33
CA ASN A 27 -4.55 15.27 2.15
C ASN A 27 -5.86 15.36 1.34
N ARG A 28 -5.77 15.73 0.06
CA ARG A 28 -6.95 15.88 -0.83
C ARG A 28 -7.67 14.55 -1.06
N HIS A 29 -6.98 13.41 -0.99
CA HIS A 29 -7.57 12.10 -1.24
C HIS A 29 -8.57 11.74 -0.14
N GLY A 30 -8.13 11.85 1.11
CA GLY A 30 -8.99 11.64 2.28
C GLY A 30 -10.15 12.64 2.33
N ASP A 31 -9.86 13.90 2.06
CA ASP A 31 -10.86 14.98 2.04
C ASP A 31 -12.00 14.73 1.05
N LEU A 32 -11.65 14.25 -0.16
CA LEU A 32 -12.61 13.98 -1.22
C LEU A 32 -13.44 12.72 -0.94
N LEU A 33 -12.78 11.64 -0.50
CA LEU A 33 -13.46 10.38 -0.17
C LEU A 33 -14.38 10.52 1.05
N ASN A 34 -13.97 11.28 2.06
CA ASN A 34 -14.78 11.56 3.24
C ASN A 34 -16.09 12.29 2.85
N LYS A 35 -15.98 13.41 2.12
CA LYS A 35 -17.15 14.20 1.69
C LYS A 35 -18.05 13.39 0.76
N TYR A 36 -17.47 12.60 -0.15
CA TYR A 36 -18.23 11.69 -0.99
C TYR A 36 -19.05 10.70 -0.15
N LEU A 37 -18.40 9.97 0.76
CA LEU A 37 -19.06 8.99 1.64
C LEU A 37 -20.16 9.63 2.50
N PHE A 38 -19.88 10.79 3.09
CA PHE A 38 -20.84 11.57 3.86
C PHE A 38 -22.10 11.88 3.04
N LEU A 39 -21.94 12.42 1.83
CA LEU A 39 -23.05 12.81 0.96
C LEU A 39 -23.84 11.62 0.41
N THR A 40 -23.24 10.43 0.34
CA THR A 40 -23.97 9.25 -0.14
C THR A 40 -25.09 8.80 0.78
N GLY A 41 -25.02 9.13 2.09
CA GLY A 41 -25.96 8.64 3.10
C GLY A 41 -25.97 7.12 3.27
N ARG A 42 -24.99 6.39 2.71
CA ARG A 42 -24.98 4.91 2.68
C ARG A 42 -24.19 4.28 3.82
N VAL A 43 -23.41 5.07 4.54
CA VAL A 43 -22.48 4.64 5.59
C VAL A 43 -22.73 5.37 6.90
N ASP A 44 -22.31 4.76 8.01
CA ASP A 44 -22.30 5.37 9.33
C ASP A 44 -21.02 6.20 9.51
N MET A 45 -21.13 7.51 9.28
CA MET A 45 -19.99 8.42 9.40
C MET A 45 -19.43 8.49 10.82
N ARG A 46 -20.26 8.32 11.86
CA ARG A 46 -19.78 8.27 13.25
C ARG A 46 -18.89 7.05 13.48
N ALA A 47 -19.27 5.89 12.93
CA ALA A 47 -18.45 4.69 13.01
C ALA A 47 -17.11 4.88 12.26
N ILE A 48 -17.15 5.44 11.04
CA ILE A 48 -15.95 5.73 10.25
C ILE A 48 -15.01 6.70 10.98
N GLU A 49 -15.54 7.82 11.49
CA GLU A 49 -14.76 8.82 12.23
C GLU A 49 -14.15 8.25 13.52
N THR A 50 -14.88 7.40 14.22
CA THR A 50 -14.36 6.66 15.40
C THR A 50 -13.19 5.76 14.99
N THR A 51 -13.32 5.02 13.89
CA THR A 51 -12.23 4.19 13.35
C THR A 51 -11.01 5.02 12.98
N ILE A 52 -11.19 6.16 12.31
CA ILE A 52 -10.08 7.07 11.95
C ILE A 52 -9.38 7.57 13.22
N GLN A 53 -10.13 7.98 14.24
CA GLN A 53 -9.58 8.44 15.50
C GLN A 53 -8.73 7.36 16.19
N TYR A 54 -9.21 6.11 16.22
CA TYR A 54 -8.44 4.98 16.74
C TYR A 54 -7.18 4.72 15.91
N LEU A 55 -7.28 4.72 14.59
CA LEU A 55 -6.15 4.45 13.71
C LEU A 55 -5.03 5.48 13.90
N LEU A 56 -5.36 6.77 13.95
CA LEU A 56 -4.39 7.85 14.20
C LEU A 56 -3.73 7.70 15.58
N ARG A 57 -4.50 7.34 16.60
CA ARG A 57 -3.99 7.11 17.96
C ARG A 57 -3.07 5.88 18.03
N ASN A 58 -3.43 4.80 17.36
CA ASN A 58 -2.68 3.55 17.36
C ASN A 58 -1.39 3.67 16.56
N GLY A 59 -1.35 4.59 15.59
CA GLY A 59 -0.20 4.84 14.74
C GLY A 59 0.11 3.66 13.85
N PHE A 60 1.34 3.65 13.33
CA PHE A 60 1.80 2.65 12.38
C PHE A 60 3.32 2.51 12.46
N ASN A 61 3.83 1.28 12.31
CA ASN A 61 5.25 1.00 12.21
C ASN A 61 5.56 0.23 10.92
N PRO A 62 6.22 0.84 9.91
CA PRO A 62 6.63 0.17 8.68
C PRO A 62 7.79 -0.81 8.86
N GLN A 63 8.31 -0.96 10.09
CA GLN A 63 9.47 -1.79 10.43
C GLN A 63 10.74 -1.41 9.66
N ALA A 64 10.82 -0.16 9.21
CA ALA A 64 11.91 0.38 8.43
C ALA A 64 13.04 0.98 9.30
N ALA A 65 12.93 0.99 10.64
CA ALA A 65 14.00 1.35 11.58
C ALA A 65 14.74 2.68 11.25
N GLN A 66 14.01 3.69 10.76
CA GLN A 66 14.55 4.96 10.26
C GLN A 66 15.50 4.87 9.05
N ASP A 67 15.70 3.69 8.46
CA ASP A 67 16.49 3.47 7.25
C ASP A 67 15.75 4.01 6.00
N PRO A 68 16.32 5.01 5.28
CA PRO A 68 15.71 5.56 4.08
C PRO A 68 15.61 4.55 2.92
N TYR A 69 16.49 3.55 2.85
CA TYR A 69 16.46 2.53 1.79
C TYR A 69 15.19 1.70 1.96
N LYS A 70 14.93 1.24 3.19
CA LYS A 70 13.70 0.54 3.54
C LYS A 70 12.49 1.46 3.37
N GLY A 71 12.60 2.72 3.77
CA GLY A 71 11.54 3.72 3.56
C GLY A 71 11.12 3.86 2.10
N PHE A 72 12.06 3.99 1.17
CA PHE A 72 11.78 4.16 -0.24
C PHE A 72 11.29 2.88 -0.93
N VAL A 73 11.78 1.71 -0.53
CA VAL A 73 11.21 0.43 -0.99
C VAL A 73 9.76 0.28 -0.49
N TYR A 74 9.52 0.57 0.78
CA TYR A 74 8.19 0.49 1.39
C TYR A 74 7.18 1.39 0.69
N THR A 75 7.52 2.68 0.52
CA THR A 75 6.66 3.66 -0.17
C THR A 75 6.44 3.29 -1.63
N SER A 76 7.48 2.89 -2.37
CA SER A 76 7.32 2.40 -3.76
C SER A 76 6.31 1.24 -3.87
N PHE A 77 6.31 0.34 -2.88
CA PHE A 77 5.35 -0.76 -2.82
C PHE A 77 3.94 -0.26 -2.53
N GLN A 78 3.80 0.61 -1.52
CA GLN A 78 2.50 1.12 -1.06
C GLN A 78 1.80 1.98 -2.12
N GLU A 79 2.51 2.92 -2.77
CA GLU A 79 1.87 3.77 -3.81
C GLU A 79 1.37 2.95 -4.99
N ARG A 80 2.07 1.85 -5.31
CA ARG A 80 1.57 0.91 -6.32
C ARG A 80 0.33 0.16 -5.85
N ALA A 81 0.29 -0.24 -4.57
CA ALA A 81 -0.84 -0.94 -3.98
C ALA A 81 -2.10 -0.05 -3.92
N THR A 82 -1.97 1.21 -3.51
CA THR A 82 -3.03 2.22 -3.49
C THR A 82 -3.50 2.55 -4.91
N ARG A 83 -2.58 2.75 -5.87
CA ARG A 83 -2.92 2.93 -7.29
C ARG A 83 -3.76 1.78 -7.84
N ILE A 84 -3.36 0.53 -7.59
CA ILE A 84 -4.11 -0.66 -8.01
C ILE A 84 -5.50 -0.67 -7.35
N SER A 85 -5.56 -0.45 -6.05
CA SER A 85 -6.80 -0.48 -5.27
C SER A 85 -7.79 0.57 -5.78
N HIS A 86 -7.37 1.83 -5.92
CA HIS A 86 -8.20 2.92 -6.45
C HIS A 86 -8.63 2.67 -7.90
N SER A 87 -7.74 2.18 -8.75
CA SER A 87 -8.09 1.81 -10.14
C SER A 87 -9.17 0.73 -10.19
N ASN A 88 -9.08 -0.28 -9.31
CA ASN A 88 -10.06 -1.35 -9.25
C ASN A 88 -11.40 -0.87 -8.70
N VAL A 89 -11.42 -0.02 -7.67
CA VAL A 89 -12.65 0.61 -7.18
C VAL A 89 -13.28 1.49 -8.27
N ALA A 90 -12.50 2.25 -9.02
CA ALA A 90 -13.01 3.05 -10.14
C ALA A 90 -13.72 2.19 -11.19
N ARG A 91 -13.15 1.02 -11.51
CA ARG A 91 -13.76 0.04 -12.43
C ARG A 91 -15.06 -0.55 -11.87
N LEU A 92 -15.11 -0.85 -10.57
CA LEU A 92 -16.34 -1.32 -9.91
C LEU A 92 -17.42 -0.24 -9.92
N ALA A 93 -17.06 1.01 -9.60
CA ALA A 93 -17.96 2.15 -9.65
C ALA A 93 -18.55 2.36 -11.05
N GLN A 94 -17.71 2.32 -12.10
CA GLN A 94 -18.17 2.40 -13.48
C GLN A 94 -19.16 1.29 -13.83
N LYS A 95 -18.92 0.04 -13.39
CA LYS A 95 -19.85 -1.08 -13.60
C LYS A 95 -21.17 -0.90 -12.87
N ALA A 96 -21.13 -0.27 -11.70
CA ALA A 96 -22.32 0.07 -10.91
C ALA A 96 -23.06 1.31 -11.42
N GLY A 97 -22.60 1.96 -12.50
CA GLY A 97 -23.21 3.16 -13.06
C GLY A 97 -22.81 4.48 -12.36
N ASP A 98 -21.84 4.44 -11.45
CA ASP A 98 -21.38 5.61 -10.71
C ASP A 98 -20.17 6.28 -11.38
N SER A 99 -20.46 7.22 -12.29
CA SER A 99 -19.44 7.97 -13.01
C SER A 99 -18.64 8.94 -12.12
N HIS A 100 -19.24 9.43 -11.04
CA HIS A 100 -18.59 10.36 -10.12
C HIS A 100 -17.53 9.63 -9.29
N LEU A 101 -17.90 8.51 -8.65
CA LEU A 101 -16.96 7.72 -7.88
C LEU A 101 -15.83 7.14 -8.74
N LYS A 102 -16.15 6.72 -9.98
CA LYS A 102 -15.11 6.34 -10.95
C LYS A 102 -14.10 7.47 -11.15
N THR A 103 -14.58 8.69 -11.37
CA THR A 103 -13.72 9.85 -11.62
C THR A 103 -12.88 10.17 -10.38
N ILE A 104 -13.50 10.20 -9.19
CA ILE A 104 -12.82 10.42 -7.91
C ILE A 104 -11.67 9.42 -7.73
N CYS A 105 -11.95 8.12 -7.82
CA CYS A 105 -10.93 7.09 -7.65
C CYS A 105 -9.88 7.11 -8.77
N GLY A 106 -10.25 7.49 -10.00
CA GLY A 106 -9.31 7.62 -11.12
C GLY A 106 -8.33 8.79 -10.92
N VAL A 107 -8.78 9.92 -10.38
CA VAL A 107 -7.93 11.07 -10.05
C VAL A 107 -6.95 10.70 -8.95
N VAL A 108 -7.43 10.08 -7.87
CA VAL A 108 -6.55 9.59 -6.78
C VAL A 108 -5.51 8.62 -7.34
N ALA A 109 -5.92 7.59 -8.09
CA ALA A 109 -4.97 6.65 -8.71
C ALA A 109 -3.94 7.31 -9.64
N GLY A 110 -4.26 8.45 -10.25
CA GLY A 110 -3.33 9.24 -11.05
C GLY A 110 -2.24 9.92 -10.22
N ASP A 111 -2.58 10.40 -9.02
CA ASP A 111 -1.61 10.95 -8.05
C ASP A 111 -0.68 9.84 -7.55
N GLU A 112 -1.26 8.72 -7.11
CA GLU A 112 -0.53 7.52 -6.66
C GLU A 112 0.48 7.02 -7.69
N ALA A 113 0.14 7.09 -8.99
CA ALA A 113 1.05 6.73 -10.07
C ALA A 113 2.26 7.67 -10.17
N ARG A 114 2.08 8.96 -9.90
CA ARG A 114 3.18 9.95 -9.89
C ARG A 114 4.06 9.74 -8.66
N HIS A 115 3.47 9.45 -7.51
CA HIS A 115 4.22 9.14 -6.28
C HIS A 115 5.00 7.84 -6.40
N GLU A 116 4.39 6.77 -6.92
CA GLU A 116 5.05 5.50 -7.25
C GLU A 116 6.29 5.76 -8.11
N LYS A 117 6.13 6.56 -9.18
CA LYS A 117 7.24 6.91 -10.08
C LYS A 117 8.36 7.67 -9.36
N ALA A 118 8.03 8.59 -8.44
CA ALA A 118 9.03 9.32 -7.69
C ALA A 118 9.82 8.40 -6.74
N TYR A 119 9.15 7.61 -5.91
CA TYR A 119 9.81 6.71 -4.96
C TYR A 119 10.61 5.62 -5.66
N THR A 120 10.09 5.05 -6.75
CA THR A 120 10.84 4.06 -7.55
C THR A 120 12.10 4.65 -8.18
N ASN A 121 12.10 5.94 -8.55
CA ASN A 121 13.30 6.63 -9.03
C ASN A 121 14.31 6.89 -7.90
N PHE A 122 13.87 7.23 -6.68
CA PHE A 122 14.77 7.45 -5.55
C PHE A 122 15.57 6.19 -5.23
N ILE A 123 14.88 5.05 -5.06
CA ILE A 123 15.56 3.79 -4.77
C ILE A 123 16.33 3.26 -5.98
N LYS A 124 15.89 3.52 -7.23
CA LYS A 124 16.69 3.22 -8.41
C LYS A 124 18.04 3.93 -8.36
N LYS A 125 18.08 5.20 -7.95
CA LYS A 125 19.35 5.92 -7.80
C LYS A 125 20.22 5.31 -6.70
N ILE A 126 19.61 4.79 -5.64
CA ILE A 126 20.33 4.06 -4.58
C ILE A 126 20.90 2.74 -5.13
N PHE A 127 20.18 1.98 -5.97
CA PHE A 127 20.72 0.78 -6.63
C PHE A 127 21.96 1.08 -7.49
N GLU A 128 22.03 2.26 -8.11
CA GLU A 128 23.22 2.69 -8.88
C GLU A 128 24.43 3.01 -7.99
N LEU A 129 24.20 3.53 -6.78
CA LEU A 129 25.25 4.02 -5.88
C LEU A 129 25.70 2.97 -4.85
N ASP A 130 24.76 2.19 -4.34
CA ASP A 130 24.93 1.18 -3.30
C ASP A 130 24.02 -0.03 -3.59
N PRO A 131 24.36 -0.83 -4.62
CA PRO A 131 23.55 -1.98 -5.02
C PRO A 131 23.43 -3.02 -3.91
N THR A 132 24.50 -3.22 -3.12
CA THR A 132 24.52 -4.15 -1.98
C THR A 132 23.52 -3.73 -0.91
N GLY A 133 23.58 -2.49 -0.43
CA GLY A 133 22.65 -1.98 0.59
C GLY A 133 21.19 -2.00 0.10
N ALA A 134 20.95 -1.59 -1.15
CA ALA A 134 19.61 -1.58 -1.75
C ALA A 134 18.97 -2.98 -1.79
N VAL A 135 19.72 -3.99 -2.25
CA VAL A 135 19.24 -5.38 -2.31
C VAL A 135 18.94 -5.93 -0.92
N LEU A 136 19.82 -5.70 0.05
CA LEU A 136 19.63 -6.19 1.42
C LEU A 136 18.42 -5.53 2.09
N ALA A 137 18.24 -4.21 1.91
CA ALA A 137 17.08 -3.48 2.41
C ALA A 137 15.77 -3.98 1.79
N PHE A 138 15.75 -4.23 0.47
CA PHE A 138 14.56 -4.77 -0.19
C PHE A 138 14.23 -6.18 0.31
N ARG A 139 15.23 -7.06 0.42
CA ARG A 139 15.07 -8.40 0.96
C ARG A 139 14.54 -8.37 2.39
N ASP A 140 15.07 -7.51 3.26
CA ASP A 140 14.65 -7.42 4.66
C ASP A 140 13.15 -7.11 4.80
N LEU A 141 12.65 -6.15 4.02
CA LEU A 141 11.22 -5.84 3.98
C LEU A 141 10.41 -7.02 3.45
N MET A 142 10.88 -7.67 2.38
CA MET A 142 10.18 -8.81 1.80
C MET A 142 10.11 -10.02 2.74
N LYS A 143 11.15 -10.26 3.55
CA LYS A 143 11.17 -11.31 4.57
C LYS A 143 10.13 -11.09 5.67
N ARG A 144 9.86 -9.84 6.02
CA ARG A 144 8.88 -9.46 7.06
C ARG A 144 7.47 -9.24 6.51
N GLN A 145 7.33 -9.28 5.18
CA GLN A 145 6.15 -8.85 4.44
C GLN A 145 5.90 -7.34 4.58
N VAL A 146 5.35 -6.73 3.54
CA VAL A 146 5.01 -5.32 3.57
C VAL A 146 3.76 -5.14 4.41
N VAL A 147 3.91 -4.49 5.57
CA VAL A 147 2.82 -4.21 6.49
C VAL A 147 1.93 -3.10 5.93
N MET A 148 0.61 -3.32 5.93
CA MET A 148 -0.35 -2.29 5.52
C MET A 148 -0.42 -1.16 6.57
N PRO A 149 -0.47 0.12 6.16
CA PRO A 149 -0.51 1.24 7.10
C PRO A 149 -1.67 1.14 8.10
N ALA A 150 -2.85 0.70 7.61
CA ALA A 150 -4.07 0.57 8.40
C ALA A 150 -4.25 -0.79 9.09
N HIS A 151 -3.20 -1.60 9.26
CA HIS A 151 -3.35 -2.95 9.86
C HIS A 151 -3.82 -2.96 11.33
N LEU A 152 -3.68 -1.84 12.04
CA LEU A 152 -4.19 -1.65 13.42
C LEU A 152 -5.56 -0.96 13.47
N MET A 153 -6.30 -1.01 12.37
CA MET A 153 -7.65 -0.47 12.26
C MET A 153 -8.62 -1.21 13.18
N THR A 154 -9.39 -0.46 13.97
CA THR A 154 -10.47 -0.96 14.82
C THR A 154 -11.58 0.10 14.91
N ASP A 155 -12.82 -0.33 15.08
CA ASP A 155 -13.99 0.52 15.33
C ASP A 155 -14.42 0.51 16.82
N GLY A 156 -13.63 -0.12 17.69
CA GLY A 156 -13.92 -0.31 19.11
C GLY A 156 -14.86 -1.47 19.41
N GLN A 157 -15.32 -2.23 18.40
CA GLN A 157 -16.20 -3.39 18.55
C GLN A 157 -15.58 -4.65 17.96
N ASP A 158 -15.03 -4.54 16.74
CA ASP A 158 -14.38 -5.62 16.01
C ASP A 158 -12.85 -5.54 16.18
N PRO A 159 -12.23 -6.50 16.90
CA PRO A 159 -10.78 -6.56 17.05
C PRO A 159 -10.06 -7.00 15.77
N ASP A 160 -10.77 -7.66 14.85
CA ASP A 160 -10.23 -8.25 13.61
C ASP A 160 -10.67 -7.46 12.36
N LEU A 161 -11.07 -6.20 12.56
CA LEU A 161 -11.67 -5.34 11.53
C LEU A 161 -10.82 -5.23 10.25
N PHE A 162 -9.50 -5.14 10.38
CA PHE A 162 -8.61 -5.11 9.22
C PHE A 162 -8.61 -6.43 8.42
N GLU A 163 -8.68 -7.57 9.09
CA GLU A 163 -8.76 -8.88 8.43
C GLU A 163 -10.10 -9.02 7.71
N HIS A 164 -11.21 -8.70 8.38
CA HIS A 164 -12.54 -8.70 7.78
C HIS A 164 -12.63 -7.77 6.57
N PHE A 165 -12.12 -6.54 6.67
CA PHE A 165 -12.02 -5.60 5.55
C PHE A 165 -11.20 -6.20 4.39
N SER A 166 -10.04 -6.79 4.69
CA SER A 166 -9.15 -7.38 3.69
C SER A 166 -9.79 -8.57 2.96
N ILE A 167 -10.59 -9.38 3.66
CA ILE A 167 -11.37 -10.47 3.04
C ILE A 167 -12.35 -9.89 2.01
N ILE A 168 -13.07 -8.82 2.34
CA ILE A 168 -14.02 -8.18 1.41
C ILE A 168 -13.29 -7.55 0.21
N ALA A 169 -12.19 -6.83 0.45
CA ALA A 169 -11.37 -6.26 -0.62
C ALA A 169 -10.83 -7.35 -1.57
N GLN A 170 -10.43 -8.51 -1.02
CA GLN A 170 -9.99 -9.66 -1.80
C GLN A 170 -11.13 -10.30 -2.59
N ARG A 171 -12.29 -10.52 -1.97
CA ARG A 171 -13.49 -11.08 -2.65
C ARG A 171 -13.97 -10.20 -3.80
N LEU A 172 -13.92 -8.89 -3.64
CA LEU A 172 -14.30 -7.92 -4.68
C LEU A 172 -13.21 -7.72 -5.75
N GLY A 173 -12.01 -8.30 -5.54
CA GLY A 173 -10.87 -8.12 -6.43
C GLY A 173 -10.32 -6.68 -6.43
N VAL A 174 -10.51 -5.92 -5.35
CA VAL A 174 -9.96 -4.57 -5.18
C VAL A 174 -8.46 -4.66 -4.95
N TYR A 175 -8.06 -5.46 -3.96
CA TYR A 175 -6.67 -5.78 -3.67
C TYR A 175 -6.59 -7.23 -3.20
N THR A 176 -5.67 -8.00 -3.76
CA THR A 176 -5.59 -9.46 -3.55
C THR A 176 -4.14 -9.87 -3.35
N ALA A 177 -3.94 -11.09 -2.85
CA ALA A 177 -2.61 -11.70 -2.79
C ALA A 177 -1.91 -11.79 -4.16
N LYS A 178 -2.66 -11.83 -5.29
CA LYS A 178 -2.07 -11.76 -6.64
C LYS A 178 -1.51 -10.39 -6.93
N HIS A 179 -2.24 -9.32 -6.62
CA HIS A 179 -1.73 -7.96 -6.78
C HIS A 179 -0.45 -7.73 -5.96
N TYR A 180 -0.39 -8.25 -4.74
CA TYR A 180 0.84 -8.22 -3.94
C TYR A 180 2.03 -8.89 -4.66
N ALA A 181 1.81 -10.08 -5.23
CA ALA A 181 2.83 -10.78 -6.01
C ALA A 181 3.28 -10.01 -7.26
N GLU A 182 2.32 -9.39 -7.97
CA GLU A 182 2.57 -8.57 -9.16
C GLU A 182 3.36 -7.30 -8.85
N ILE A 183 3.13 -6.68 -7.70
CA ILE A 183 3.91 -5.53 -7.22
C ILE A 183 5.37 -5.95 -7.03
N ILE A 184 5.63 -7.08 -6.35
CA ILE A 184 7.00 -7.60 -6.18
C ILE A 184 7.68 -7.78 -7.54
N GLN A 185 7.03 -8.49 -8.46
CA GLN A 185 7.58 -8.72 -9.80
C GLN A 185 7.82 -7.41 -10.56
N HIS A 186 6.91 -6.44 -10.40
CA HIS A 186 7.08 -5.13 -11.01
C HIS A 186 8.33 -4.42 -10.48
N LEU A 187 8.50 -4.34 -9.17
CA LEU A 187 9.64 -3.65 -8.54
C LEU A 187 10.98 -4.35 -8.87
N VAL A 188 11.01 -5.69 -8.85
CA VAL A 188 12.18 -6.48 -9.30
C VAL A 188 12.58 -6.10 -10.72
N ARG A 189 11.62 -5.99 -11.64
CA ARG A 189 11.88 -5.56 -13.03
C ARG A 189 12.26 -4.09 -13.14
N GLN A 190 11.57 -3.20 -12.43
CA GLN A 190 11.84 -1.75 -12.50
C GLN A 190 13.25 -1.38 -12.05
N TRP A 191 13.79 -2.11 -11.07
CA TRP A 191 15.14 -1.90 -10.56
C TRP A 191 16.18 -2.82 -11.21
N GLY A 192 15.80 -3.62 -12.22
CA GLY A 192 16.73 -4.47 -12.97
C GLY A 192 17.45 -5.50 -12.11
N LEU A 193 16.79 -6.02 -11.06
CA LEU A 193 17.45 -6.92 -10.11
C LEU A 193 17.93 -8.22 -10.75
N ASP A 194 17.33 -8.67 -11.83
CA ASP A 194 17.73 -9.88 -12.56
C ASP A 194 19.05 -9.72 -13.34
N SER A 195 19.36 -8.49 -13.74
CA SER A 195 20.56 -8.14 -14.53
C SER A 195 21.64 -7.43 -13.71
N LEU A 196 21.40 -7.22 -12.41
CA LEU A 196 22.36 -6.59 -11.51
C LEU A 196 23.58 -7.51 -11.32
N CYS A 197 24.77 -7.01 -11.65
CA CYS A 197 26.03 -7.76 -11.53
C CYS A 197 26.91 -7.21 -10.39
N GLY A 198 27.94 -7.97 -10.03
CA GLY A 198 28.95 -7.54 -9.06
C GLY A 198 28.55 -7.72 -7.58
N LEU A 199 27.37 -8.28 -7.31
CA LEU A 199 26.97 -8.68 -5.96
C LEU A 199 27.70 -9.97 -5.54
N THR A 200 28.07 -10.06 -4.28
CA THR A 200 28.71 -11.25 -3.70
C THR A 200 28.10 -11.58 -2.35
N GLY A 201 28.36 -12.81 -1.86
CA GLY A 201 27.95 -13.26 -0.54
C GLY A 201 26.45 -13.11 -0.27
N GLU A 202 26.11 -12.43 0.83
CA GLU A 202 24.73 -12.26 1.28
C GLU A 202 23.86 -11.48 0.29
N ALA A 203 24.43 -10.52 -0.44
CA ALA A 203 23.70 -9.71 -1.40
C ALA A 203 23.32 -10.49 -2.66
N ALA A 204 24.20 -11.37 -3.15
CA ALA A 204 23.88 -12.26 -4.26
C ALA A 204 22.75 -13.24 -3.87
N ALA A 205 22.81 -13.84 -2.68
CA ALA A 205 21.72 -14.69 -2.18
C ALA A 205 20.40 -13.93 -1.99
N ALA A 206 20.48 -12.65 -1.60
CA ALA A 206 19.32 -11.77 -1.47
C ALA A 206 18.67 -11.44 -2.82
N GLN A 207 19.48 -11.21 -3.86
CA GLN A 207 19.04 -11.01 -5.24
C GLN A 207 18.28 -12.25 -5.74
N ASP A 208 18.86 -13.44 -5.61
CA ASP A 208 18.22 -14.71 -6.00
C ASP A 208 16.87 -14.91 -5.29
N TYR A 209 16.84 -14.65 -3.98
CA TYR A 209 15.62 -14.71 -3.20
C TYR A 209 14.54 -13.76 -3.72
N LEU A 210 14.89 -12.50 -3.99
CA LEU A 210 13.93 -11.48 -4.47
C LEU A 210 13.39 -11.83 -5.87
N CYS A 211 14.26 -12.27 -6.79
CA CYS A 211 13.87 -12.63 -8.15
C CYS A 211 12.91 -13.83 -8.21
N THR A 212 12.96 -14.74 -7.24
CA THR A 212 12.05 -15.90 -7.15
C THR A 212 10.76 -15.62 -6.38
N LEU A 213 10.71 -14.50 -5.65
CA LEU A 213 9.65 -14.24 -4.67
C LEU A 213 8.29 -13.98 -5.31
N GLY A 214 8.27 -13.19 -6.38
CA GLY A 214 7.04 -12.87 -7.13
C GLY A 214 6.29 -14.12 -7.61
N PRO A 215 6.93 -15.03 -8.37
CA PRO A 215 6.31 -16.30 -8.76
C PRO A 215 5.87 -17.18 -7.58
N ARG A 216 6.63 -17.16 -6.46
CA ARG A 216 6.28 -17.91 -5.26
C ARG A 216 4.98 -17.38 -4.62
N TYR A 217 4.84 -16.07 -4.47
CA TYR A 217 3.61 -15.45 -3.94
C TYR A 217 2.42 -15.63 -4.88
N ALA A 218 2.62 -15.61 -6.20
CA ALA A 218 1.54 -15.88 -7.16
C ALA A 218 0.95 -17.29 -6.96
N LYS A 219 1.80 -18.32 -6.82
CA LYS A 219 1.36 -19.70 -6.53
C LYS A 219 0.64 -19.82 -5.18
N LEU A 220 1.08 -19.08 -4.17
CA LEU A 220 0.42 -19.05 -2.86
C LEU A 220 -0.96 -18.36 -2.94
N ALA A 221 -1.06 -17.27 -3.69
CA ALA A 221 -2.30 -16.54 -3.91
C ALA A 221 -3.37 -17.43 -4.57
N GLU A 222 -3.01 -18.20 -5.61
CA GLU A 222 -3.92 -19.15 -6.26
C GLU A 222 -4.48 -20.20 -5.29
N ARG A 223 -3.66 -20.68 -4.35
CA ARG A 223 -4.10 -21.64 -3.32
C ARG A 223 -5.03 -21.00 -2.29
N SER A 224 -4.74 -19.76 -1.90
CA SER A 224 -5.55 -18.99 -0.94
C SER A 224 -6.93 -18.65 -1.51
N GLU A 225 -7.00 -18.20 -2.77
CA GLU A 225 -8.27 -17.90 -3.45
C GLU A 225 -9.22 -19.10 -3.47
N ARG A 226 -8.71 -20.31 -3.76
CA ARG A 226 -9.51 -21.54 -3.75
C ARG A 226 -10.14 -21.84 -2.38
N ARG A 227 -9.45 -21.51 -1.29
CA ARG A 227 -9.96 -21.71 0.08
C ARG A 227 -11.01 -20.68 0.46
N LEU A 228 -10.80 -19.42 0.07
CA LEU A 228 -11.76 -18.33 0.35
C LEU A 228 -13.10 -18.50 -0.39
N GLN A 229 -13.09 -19.21 -1.52
CA GLN A 229 -14.32 -19.59 -2.24
C GLN A 229 -15.14 -20.65 -1.50
N GLN A 230 -14.57 -21.35 -0.51
CA GLN A 230 -15.22 -22.49 0.17
C GLN A 230 -15.88 -22.12 1.51
N HIS A 231 -15.60 -20.93 2.07
CA HIS A 231 -16.21 -20.47 3.33
C HIS A 231 -16.61 -18.98 3.26
N THR A 232 -17.92 -18.71 3.35
CA THR A 232 -18.49 -17.36 3.29
C THR A 232 -19.51 -17.14 4.41
N ALA A 233 -19.03 -17.13 5.66
CA ALA A 233 -19.83 -16.55 6.74
C ALA A 233 -20.07 -15.06 6.42
N PRO A 234 -21.31 -14.55 6.59
CA PRO A 234 -21.59 -13.13 6.46
C PRO A 234 -20.79 -12.33 7.49
N LEU A 235 -20.13 -11.26 7.04
CA LEU A 235 -19.36 -10.37 7.91
C LEU A 235 -20.16 -9.10 8.17
N ARG A 236 -20.20 -8.66 9.43
CA ARG A 236 -20.95 -7.48 9.86
C ARG A 236 -20.00 -6.31 10.06
N PHE A 237 -20.37 -5.13 9.56
CA PHE A 237 -19.53 -3.93 9.68
C PHE A 237 -20.30 -2.75 10.27
N SER A 238 -19.71 -2.10 11.27
CA SER A 238 -20.27 -0.87 11.87
C SER A 238 -20.40 0.27 10.85
N TRP A 239 -19.45 0.38 9.92
CA TRP A 239 -19.43 1.41 8.85
C TRP A 239 -20.67 1.40 7.94
N ILE A 240 -21.43 0.31 7.90
CA ILE A 240 -22.66 0.20 7.11
C ILE A 240 -23.87 -0.08 8.01
N HIS A 241 -23.91 0.55 9.18
CA HIS A 241 -24.99 0.41 10.17
C HIS A 241 -25.21 -1.05 10.61
N ASN A 242 -24.12 -1.77 10.86
CA ASN A 242 -24.15 -3.17 11.30
C ASN A 242 -24.89 -4.11 10.33
N ARG A 243 -24.92 -3.77 9.04
CA ARG A 243 -25.38 -4.69 7.97
C ARG A 243 -24.29 -5.73 7.65
N CYS A 244 -24.72 -6.85 7.08
CA CYS A 244 -23.82 -7.95 6.69
C CYS A 244 -23.48 -7.91 5.20
N VAL A 245 -22.29 -8.39 4.85
CA VAL A 245 -21.77 -8.60 3.48
C VAL A 245 -21.08 -9.94 3.32
#